data_AF-A0A962QQY2-F1
#
_entry.id   AF-A0A962QQY2-F1
#
_cell.length_a   1.000
_cell.length_b   1.000
_cell.length_c   1.000
_cell.angle_alpha   90.00
_cell.angle_beta   90.00
_cell.angle_gamma   90.00
#
_symmetry.space_group_name_H-M   'P 1'
#
loop_
_entity.id
_entity.type
_entity.pdbx_description
1 polymer ?
#
loop_
_entity_poly.entity_id
_entity_poly.type
_entity_poly.pdbx_seq_one_letter_code
_entity_poly.pdbx_strand_id
1 'polypeptide(L)'
;EEQIALGDRVNMAFKGSAITHGRGCGVVVATGAATEIGRVAAMLRSEARVRTPLQQRLARFGRYLGLAVLAICGIVFTAGLLQGQPPMLMFLTAVSLAVAAIPEALPAVATISLAFGARRLIRHNALVRNLPAVETLGSVTYICTDKTGTLTLNQMSVEYCFAEGRRHDRLPPDGSGVALVEAARAMALSNDVVTDNGRPAGEPTELALFEAARAAGYDKAVLQQTLPRLGALAFDSERKRMTTLHRHGDTGLAYVKGAREAVIGQCSQAMGEGGPGPLDVQALNDAVEQLSGEGYRVLAVAKRELAAIPEPLTPTTLERELTFLALVALIDPPRPEVPQAVADCVAAGITPVMVTGDHPGTAAAIARRLAICDDRQAVMTGAGLEQLSEDAFAQRVGSIRVYARVSPRQKLRIIKALQRNGEFVAMTGDGVNDAP
;
A
#
# COMPACT_ATOMS: atom_id res chain seq x y z
N GLU A 1 17.67 12.49 20.65
CA GLU A 1 16.30 11.95 20.77
C GLU A 1 15.96 11.25 19.46
N GLU A 2 15.65 9.95 19.50
CA GLU A 2 15.20 9.23 18.30
C GLU A 2 13.88 9.84 17.81
N GLN A 3 13.87 10.36 16.59
CA GLN A 3 12.63 10.81 15.95
C GLN A 3 11.76 9.59 15.62
N ILE A 4 10.79 9.30 16.48
CA ILE A 4 9.79 8.25 16.25
C ILE A 4 8.91 8.66 15.05
N ALA A 5 8.79 7.73 14.08
CA ALA A 5 7.97 7.91 12.90
C ALA A 5 6.50 8.16 13.27
N LEU A 6 5.76 8.93 12.45
CA LEU A 6 4.38 9.33 12.76
C LEU A 6 3.47 8.14 13.10
N GLY A 7 3.59 7.03 12.36
CA GLY A 7 2.77 5.83 12.56
C GLY A 7 3.07 5.04 13.85
N ASP A 8 4.21 5.30 14.49
CA ASP A 8 4.63 4.59 15.70
C ASP A 8 4.37 5.42 16.99
N ARG A 9 3.73 6.59 16.85
CA ARG A 9 3.34 7.45 17.98
C ARG A 9 2.02 6.99 18.59
N VAL A 10 2.09 5.98 19.46
CA VAL A 10 0.92 5.33 20.07
C VAL A 10 0.08 6.23 20.99
N ASN A 11 0.63 7.35 21.44
CA ASN A 11 -0.05 8.33 22.30
C ASN A 11 -0.58 9.56 21.54
N MET A 12 -0.68 9.49 20.22
CA MET A 12 -1.15 10.57 19.35
C MET A 12 -2.34 10.12 18.51
N ALA A 13 -3.35 10.99 18.38
CA ALA A 13 -4.43 10.84 17.41
C ALA A 13 -4.33 11.92 16.34
N PHE A 14 -4.61 11.59 15.08
CA PHE A 14 -4.40 12.48 13.95
C PHE A 14 -5.72 12.88 13.29
N LYS A 15 -5.85 14.16 12.89
CA LYS A 15 -7.02 14.62 12.15
C LYS A 15 -7.18 13.81 10.86
N GLY A 16 -8.34 13.20 10.66
CA GLY A 16 -8.65 12.34 9.51
C GLY A 16 -8.64 10.84 9.82
N SER A 17 -8.15 10.41 11.00
CA SER A 17 -8.35 9.04 11.47
C SER A 17 -9.73 8.87 12.13
N ALA A 18 -10.31 7.68 11.99
CA ALA A 18 -11.49 7.27 12.75
C ALA A 18 -11.10 6.42 13.97
N ILE A 19 -11.82 6.58 15.07
CA ILE A 19 -11.70 5.67 16.23
C ILE A 19 -12.49 4.42 15.89
N THR A 20 -11.82 3.27 15.75
CA THR A 20 -12.50 2.00 15.49
C THR A 20 -13.04 1.39 16.78
N HIS A 21 -12.31 1.50 17.90
CA HIS A 21 -12.68 0.90 19.19
C HIS A 21 -12.21 1.75 20.39
N GLY A 22 -12.90 1.56 21.53
CA GLY A 22 -12.53 2.14 22.82
C GLY A 22 -13.04 3.57 23.05
N ARG A 23 -12.58 4.19 24.14
CA ARG A 23 -12.84 5.58 24.52
C ARG A 23 -11.57 6.18 25.12
N GLY A 24 -11.35 7.48 24.91
CA GLY A 24 -10.20 8.17 25.46
C GLY A 24 -10.42 9.67 25.54
N CYS A 25 -9.58 10.34 26.32
CA CYS A 25 -9.46 11.79 26.37
C CYS A 25 -8.05 12.18 25.95
N GLY A 26 -7.88 13.36 25.36
CA GLY A 26 -6.59 13.83 24.91
C GLY A 26 -6.53 15.36 24.87
N VAL A 27 -5.32 15.89 24.82
CA VAL A 27 -5.07 17.32 24.68
C VAL A 27 -4.84 17.65 23.21
N VAL A 28 -5.48 18.70 22.71
CA VAL A 28 -5.27 19.17 21.34
C VAL A 28 -3.89 19.81 21.24
N VAL A 29 -2.94 19.14 20.59
CA VAL A 29 -1.56 19.62 20.41
C VAL A 29 -1.35 20.45 19.13
N ALA A 30 -2.24 20.35 18.15
CA ALA A 30 -2.17 21.09 16.89
C ALA A 30 -3.56 21.29 16.26
N THR A 31 -3.77 22.42 15.58
CA THR A 31 -5.02 22.76 14.87
C THR A 31 -4.72 23.35 13.48
N GLY A 32 -5.71 23.31 12.58
CA GLY A 32 -5.62 23.92 11.24
C GLY A 32 -4.40 23.45 10.44
N ALA A 33 -3.63 24.41 9.92
CA ALA A 33 -2.44 24.17 9.10
C ALA A 33 -1.27 23.51 9.86
N ALA A 34 -1.25 23.59 11.19
CA ALA A 34 -0.21 22.99 12.02
C ALA A 34 -0.38 21.47 12.20
N THR A 35 -1.57 20.92 11.87
CA THR A 35 -1.81 19.48 11.86
C THR A 35 -1.04 18.77 10.74
N GLU A 36 -0.79 17.47 10.85
CA GLU A 36 -0.09 16.72 9.78
C GLU A 36 -0.83 16.77 8.44
N ILE A 37 -2.18 16.67 8.44
CA ILE A 37 -2.98 16.83 7.22
C ILE A 37 -2.92 18.27 6.68
N GLY A 38 -2.81 19.26 7.57
CA GLY A 38 -2.61 20.66 7.20
C GLY A 38 -1.26 20.90 6.52
N ARG A 39 -0.20 20.25 7.00
CA ARG A 39 1.13 20.27 6.37
C ARG A 39 1.13 19.60 5.00
N VAL A 40 0.44 18.46 4.86
CA VAL A 40 0.20 17.80 3.55
C VAL A 40 -0.50 18.74 2.57
N ALA A 41 -1.57 19.42 3.00
CA ALA A 41 -2.28 20.40 2.16
C ALA A 41 -1.42 21.63 1.81
N ALA A 42 -0.47 22.03 2.67
CA ALA A 42 0.46 23.11 2.36
C ALA A 42 1.47 22.70 1.27
N MET A 43 1.97 21.46 1.30
CA MET A 43 2.89 20.94 0.28
C MET A 43 2.26 20.99 -1.13
N LEU A 44 1.00 20.57 -1.25
CA LEU A 44 0.22 20.63 -2.51
C LEU A 44 0.14 22.03 -3.14
N ARG A 45 0.11 23.10 -2.33
CA ARG A 45 0.00 24.48 -2.82
C ARG A 45 1.33 25.07 -3.27
N SER A 46 2.44 24.53 -2.76
CA SER A 46 3.79 25.06 -2.98
C SER A 46 4.48 24.51 -4.24
N GLU A 47 3.88 23.54 -4.91
CA GLU A 47 4.48 22.85 -6.05
C GLU A 47 4.26 23.63 -7.36
N ALA A 48 5.34 24.01 -8.02
CA ALA A 48 5.29 24.62 -9.34
C ALA A 48 4.84 23.59 -10.39
N ARG A 49 3.96 23.99 -11.30
CA ARG A 49 3.53 23.13 -12.41
C ARG A 49 4.74 22.74 -13.28
N VAL A 50 5.08 21.45 -13.28
CA VAL A 50 6.12 20.90 -14.15
C VAL A 50 5.65 20.96 -15.59
N ARG A 51 6.48 21.53 -16.49
CA ARG A 51 6.20 21.56 -17.93
C ARG A 51 6.38 20.17 -18.53
N THR A 52 5.44 19.76 -19.39
CA THR A 52 5.50 18.45 -20.04
C THR A 52 6.63 18.37 -21.07
N PRO A 53 7.10 17.16 -21.43
CA PRO A 53 8.19 17.00 -22.39
C PRO A 53 7.92 17.70 -23.74
N LEU A 54 6.70 17.66 -24.27
CA LEU A 54 6.30 18.30 -25.52
C LEU A 54 6.31 19.81 -25.35
N GLN A 55 5.84 20.34 -24.22
CA GLN A 55 5.95 21.77 -23.96
C GLN A 55 7.41 22.22 -23.91
N GLN A 56 8.30 21.43 -23.31
CA GLN A 56 9.73 21.73 -23.30
C GLN A 56 10.33 21.67 -24.71
N ARG A 57 9.97 20.65 -25.51
CA ARG A 57 10.41 20.47 -26.89
C ARG A 57 9.87 21.57 -27.82
N LEU A 58 8.59 21.91 -27.72
CA LEU A 58 7.94 23.01 -28.46
C LEU A 58 8.57 24.36 -28.10
N ALA A 59 8.85 24.62 -26.82
CA ALA A 59 9.53 25.84 -26.41
C ALA A 59 10.98 25.91 -26.91
N ARG A 60 11.65 24.76 -27.07
CA ARG A 60 12.99 24.70 -27.65
C ARG A 60 12.94 24.90 -29.17
N PHE A 61 12.02 24.23 -29.85
CA PHE A 61 11.77 24.39 -31.28
C PHE A 61 11.39 25.83 -31.64
N GLY A 62 10.45 26.44 -30.90
CA GLY A 62 10.04 27.83 -31.10
C GLY A 62 11.19 28.82 -30.89
N ARG A 63 12.09 28.56 -29.93
CA ARG A 63 13.30 29.38 -29.75
C ARG A 63 14.26 29.26 -30.94
N TYR A 64 14.51 28.05 -31.44
CA TYR A 64 15.38 27.87 -32.61
C TYR A 64 14.79 28.48 -33.88
N LEU A 65 13.50 28.26 -34.12
CA LEU A 65 12.79 28.84 -35.26
C LEU A 65 12.80 30.37 -35.17
N GLY A 66 12.50 30.95 -33.99
CA GLY A 66 12.54 32.40 -33.79
C GLY A 66 13.93 32.99 -34.05
N LEU A 67 15.00 32.34 -33.57
CA LEU A 67 16.38 32.74 -33.85
C LEU A 67 16.71 32.66 -35.35
N ALA A 68 16.29 31.59 -36.03
CA ALA A 68 16.49 31.43 -37.47
C ALA A 68 15.75 32.51 -38.28
N VAL A 69 14.50 32.80 -37.93
CA VAL A 69 13.70 33.85 -38.57
C VAL A 69 14.32 35.22 -38.37
N LEU A 70 14.74 35.55 -37.13
CA LEU A 70 15.43 36.81 -36.85
C LEU A 70 16.75 36.94 -37.62
N ALA A 71 17.52 35.84 -37.75
CA ALA A 71 18.74 35.83 -38.55
C ALA A 71 18.45 36.10 -40.03
N ILE A 72 17.44 35.45 -40.61
CA ILE A 72 17.03 35.67 -42.00
C ILE A 72 16.53 37.11 -42.20
N CYS A 73 15.68 37.62 -41.30
CA CYS A 73 15.22 39.00 -41.33
C CYS A 73 16.38 40.00 -41.27
N GLY A 74 17.38 39.73 -40.42
CA GLY A 74 18.62 40.51 -40.35
C GLY A 74 19.36 40.50 -41.68
N ILE A 75 19.62 39.31 -42.25
CA ILE A 75 20.31 39.15 -43.54
C ILE A 75 19.59 39.89 -44.66
N VAL A 76 18.28 39.71 -44.79
CA VAL A 76 17.46 40.37 -45.83
C VAL A 76 17.47 41.88 -45.65
N PHE A 77 17.30 42.37 -44.43
CA PHE A 77 17.32 43.80 -44.11
C PHE A 77 18.68 44.42 -44.47
N THR A 78 19.79 43.80 -44.06
CA THR A 78 21.14 44.30 -44.36
C THR A 78 21.44 44.25 -45.86
N ALA A 79 21.09 43.16 -46.55
CA ALA A 79 21.28 43.04 -48.00
C ALA A 79 20.48 44.10 -48.78
N GLY A 80 19.23 44.36 -48.38
CA GLY A 80 18.41 45.39 -49.01
C GLY A 80 18.94 46.80 -48.82
N LEU A 81 19.48 47.12 -47.63
CA LEU A 81 20.18 48.39 -47.39
C LEU A 81 21.41 48.53 -48.29
N LEU A 82 22.21 47.46 -48.45
CA LEU A 82 23.37 47.46 -49.33
C LEU A 82 23.01 47.62 -50.81
N GLN A 83 21.80 47.20 -51.21
CA GLN A 83 21.24 47.42 -52.56
C GLN A 83 20.64 48.83 -52.76
N GLY A 84 20.64 49.68 -51.73
CA GLY A 84 20.09 51.04 -51.80
C GLY A 84 18.58 51.13 -51.59
N GLN A 85 17.93 50.10 -51.05
CA GLN A 85 16.50 50.14 -50.75
C GLN A 85 16.19 51.08 -49.56
N PRO A 86 15.01 51.75 -49.54
CA PRO A 86 14.62 52.60 -48.43
C PRO A 86 14.56 51.82 -47.09
N PRO A 87 15.11 52.34 -45.98
CA PRO A 87 15.12 51.64 -44.69
C PRO A 87 13.73 51.25 -44.18
N MET A 88 12.74 52.11 -44.40
CA MET A 88 11.34 51.84 -44.02
C MET A 88 10.76 50.64 -44.77
N LEU A 89 11.07 50.51 -46.08
CA LEU A 89 10.61 49.40 -46.90
C LEU A 89 11.25 48.09 -46.41
N MET A 90 12.55 48.10 -46.12
CA MET A 90 13.26 46.93 -45.61
C MET A 90 12.75 46.51 -44.22
N PHE A 91 12.41 47.47 -43.36
CA PHE A 91 11.83 47.20 -42.05
C PHE A 91 10.46 46.52 -42.17
N LEU A 92 9.56 47.09 -42.98
CA LEU A 92 8.24 46.49 -43.23
C LEU A 92 8.39 45.07 -43.81
N THR A 93 9.30 44.87 -44.77
CA THR A 93 9.58 43.55 -45.36
C THR A 93 10.05 42.54 -44.31
N ALA A 94 10.98 42.93 -43.43
CA ALA A 94 11.49 42.07 -42.37
C ALA A 94 10.40 41.68 -41.36
N VAL A 95 9.51 42.61 -41.00
CA VAL A 95 8.37 42.34 -40.12
C VAL A 95 7.35 41.40 -40.79
N SER A 96 7.01 41.63 -42.06
CA SER A 96 6.12 40.75 -42.82
C SER A 96 6.66 39.32 -42.93
N LEU A 97 7.97 39.18 -43.19
CA LEU A 97 8.63 37.88 -43.21
C LEU A 97 8.60 37.20 -41.84
N ALA A 98 8.85 37.96 -40.77
CA ALA A 98 8.82 37.43 -39.41
C ALA A 98 7.43 36.91 -39.04
N VAL A 99 6.37 37.66 -39.30
CA VAL A 99 4.98 37.26 -39.03
C VAL A 99 4.59 36.02 -39.84
N ALA A 100 4.94 35.99 -41.13
CA ALA A 100 4.62 34.85 -42.01
C ALA A 100 5.28 33.53 -41.56
N ALA A 101 6.39 33.60 -40.81
CA ALA A 101 7.13 32.43 -40.34
C ALA A 101 6.67 31.90 -38.96
N ILE A 102 5.75 32.58 -38.28
CA ILE A 102 5.25 32.14 -36.97
C ILE A 102 4.32 30.93 -37.15
N PRO A 103 4.58 29.77 -36.52
CA PRO A 103 3.76 28.58 -36.67
C PRO A 103 2.53 28.63 -35.75
N GLU A 104 1.58 29.51 -36.07
CA GLU A 104 0.38 29.76 -35.23
C GLU A 104 -0.54 28.53 -35.08
N ALA A 105 -0.50 27.60 -36.04
CA ALA A 105 -1.31 26.37 -36.01
C ALA A 105 -0.78 25.29 -35.05
N LEU A 106 0.49 25.36 -34.65
CA LEU A 106 1.17 24.31 -33.89
C LEU A 106 0.52 24.02 -32.52
N PRO A 107 0.15 25.04 -31.69
CA PRO A 107 -0.51 24.80 -30.41
C PRO A 107 -1.89 24.15 -30.56
N ALA A 108 -2.63 24.50 -31.62
CA ALA A 108 -3.97 23.96 -31.88
C ALA A 108 -3.89 22.48 -32.26
N VAL A 109 -3.00 22.12 -33.19
CA VAL A 109 -2.79 20.72 -33.62
C VAL A 109 -2.35 19.82 -32.46
N ALA A 110 -1.45 20.31 -31.60
CA ALA A 110 -1.01 19.59 -30.42
C ALA A 110 -2.18 19.33 -29.45
N THR A 111 -2.99 20.36 -29.18
CA THR A 111 -4.15 20.24 -28.26
C THR A 111 -5.18 19.23 -28.78
N ILE A 112 -5.50 19.27 -30.08
CA ILE A 112 -6.43 18.33 -30.71
C ILE A 112 -5.89 16.89 -30.62
N SER A 113 -4.60 16.69 -30.88
CA SER A 113 -3.96 15.37 -30.80
C SER A 113 -4.01 14.81 -29.37
N LEU A 114 -3.73 15.63 -28.36
CA LEU A 114 -3.84 15.25 -26.94
C LEU A 114 -5.29 14.93 -26.56
N ALA A 115 -6.27 15.67 -27.08
CA ALA A 115 -7.69 15.40 -26.84
C ALA A 115 -8.12 14.04 -27.41
N PHE A 116 -7.65 13.66 -28.60
CA PHE A 116 -7.89 12.32 -29.15
C PHE A 116 -7.24 11.22 -28.29
N GLY A 117 -6.02 11.45 -27.80
CA GLY A 117 -5.35 10.54 -26.88
C GLY A 117 -6.13 10.35 -25.57
N ALA A 118 -6.57 11.46 -24.95
CA ALA A 118 -7.42 11.42 -23.76
C ALA A 118 -8.74 10.67 -23.99
N ARG A 119 -9.38 10.89 -25.15
CA ARG A 119 -10.61 10.17 -25.54
C ARG A 119 -10.38 8.66 -25.68
N ARG A 120 -9.22 8.23 -26.19
CA ARG A 120 -8.84 6.82 -26.27
C ARG A 120 -8.63 6.22 -24.88
N LEU A 121 -7.96 6.92 -23.97
CA LEU A 121 -7.77 6.48 -22.58
C LEU A 121 -9.10 6.34 -21.82
N ILE A 122 -10.04 7.27 -22.00
CA ILE A 122 -11.37 7.19 -21.38
C ILE A 122 -12.13 5.92 -21.80
N ARG A 123 -11.98 5.47 -23.06
CA ARG A 123 -12.58 4.20 -23.53
C ARG A 123 -12.01 2.97 -22.81
N HIS A 124 -10.84 3.09 -22.18
CA HIS A 124 -10.24 2.08 -21.32
C HIS A 124 -10.41 2.41 -19.82
N ASN A 125 -11.44 3.19 -19.46
CA ASN A 125 -11.76 3.61 -18.09
C ASN A 125 -10.68 4.44 -17.39
N ALA A 126 -9.75 5.07 -18.15
CA ALA A 126 -8.75 5.98 -17.61
C ALA A 126 -9.17 7.45 -17.83
N LEU A 127 -9.67 8.10 -16.76
CA LEU A 127 -10.09 9.50 -16.80
C LEU A 127 -8.88 10.45 -16.76
N VAL A 128 -8.75 11.30 -17.78
CA VAL A 128 -7.71 12.33 -17.85
C VAL A 128 -8.27 13.68 -17.44
N ARG A 129 -7.79 14.22 -16.30
CA ARG A 129 -8.20 15.56 -15.82
C ARG A 129 -7.43 16.71 -16.48
N ASN A 130 -6.25 16.42 -17.03
CA ASN A 130 -5.36 17.41 -17.64
C ASN A 130 -4.76 16.84 -18.94
N LEU A 131 -5.07 17.44 -20.10
CA LEU A 131 -4.67 16.93 -21.42
C LEU A 131 -3.14 16.74 -21.56
N PRO A 132 -2.28 17.68 -21.11
CA PRO A 132 -0.83 17.47 -21.07
C PRO A 132 -0.38 16.17 -20.37
N ALA A 133 -1.15 15.62 -19.43
CA ALA A 133 -0.77 14.39 -18.74
C ALA A 133 -0.76 13.15 -19.68
N VAL A 134 -1.55 13.17 -20.75
CA VAL A 134 -1.54 12.10 -21.77
C VAL A 134 -0.15 11.90 -22.36
N GLU A 135 0.55 13.02 -22.57
CA GLU A 135 1.88 13.04 -23.16
C GLU A 135 2.96 12.65 -22.14
N THR A 136 2.84 13.15 -20.91
CA THR A 136 3.73 12.76 -19.82
C THR A 136 3.74 11.26 -19.64
N LEU A 137 2.56 10.61 -19.64
CA LEU A 137 2.43 9.14 -19.52
C LEU A 137 3.25 8.39 -20.58
N GLY A 138 3.29 8.89 -21.82
CA GLY A 138 4.08 8.28 -22.90
C GLY A 138 5.58 8.49 -22.79
N SER A 139 6.05 9.34 -21.88
CA SER A 139 7.47 9.62 -21.64
C SER A 139 7.95 9.13 -20.28
N VAL A 140 7.10 8.43 -19.51
CA VAL A 140 7.44 7.94 -18.18
C VAL A 140 8.58 6.95 -18.27
N THR A 141 9.53 7.08 -17.35
CA THR A 141 10.71 6.22 -17.16
C THR A 141 10.67 5.52 -15.81
N TYR A 142 9.99 6.12 -14.82
CA TYR A 142 9.78 5.55 -13.49
C TYR A 142 8.32 5.63 -13.08
N ILE A 143 7.79 4.54 -12.52
CA ILE A 143 6.47 4.52 -11.86
C ILE A 143 6.69 4.26 -10.37
N CYS A 144 6.51 5.30 -9.55
CA CYS A 144 6.47 5.20 -8.11
C CYS A 144 5.05 4.84 -7.67
N THR A 145 4.85 3.69 -7.05
CA THR A 145 3.53 3.21 -6.65
C THR A 145 3.42 3.03 -5.15
N ASP A 146 2.33 3.51 -4.56
CA ASP A 146 1.95 3.04 -3.23
C ASP A 146 1.58 1.56 -3.29
N LYS A 147 1.61 0.88 -2.14
CA LYS A 147 1.28 -0.53 -2.04
C LYS A 147 -0.20 -0.71 -1.69
N THR A 148 -0.63 -0.16 -0.56
CA THR A 148 -1.94 -0.48 0.04
C THR A 148 -3.02 0.16 -0.81
N GLY A 149 -3.99 -0.62 -1.29
CA GLY A 149 -5.10 -0.13 -2.12
C GLY A 149 -4.74 0.28 -3.55
N THR A 150 -3.45 0.43 -3.85
CA THR A 150 -2.93 0.64 -5.22
C THR A 150 -2.47 -0.67 -5.85
N LEU A 151 -1.41 -1.30 -5.33
CA LEU A 151 -0.95 -2.62 -5.79
C LEU A 151 -1.77 -3.77 -5.20
N THR A 152 -2.36 -3.55 -4.02
CA THR A 152 -3.17 -4.53 -3.31
C THR A 152 -4.64 -4.15 -3.30
N LEU A 153 -5.50 -5.10 -2.90
CA LEU A 153 -6.94 -4.89 -2.83
C LEU A 153 -7.39 -4.08 -1.61
N ASN A 154 -6.47 -3.79 -0.67
CA ASN A 154 -6.77 -3.22 0.65
C ASN A 154 -7.84 -4.05 1.38
N GLN A 155 -7.74 -5.37 1.25
CA GLN A 155 -8.68 -6.34 1.79
C GLN A 155 -7.87 -7.51 2.35
N MET A 156 -7.79 -7.61 3.68
CA MET A 156 -7.08 -8.72 4.30
C MET A 156 -7.76 -10.05 3.93
N SER A 157 -6.95 -11.06 3.63
CA SER A 157 -7.36 -12.41 3.29
C SER A 157 -6.50 -13.43 4.03
N VAL A 158 -7.06 -14.60 4.34
CA VAL A 158 -6.30 -15.74 4.85
C VAL A 158 -5.83 -16.55 3.66
N GLU A 159 -4.52 -16.78 3.56
CA GLU A 159 -3.92 -17.49 2.44
C GLU A 159 -3.45 -18.89 2.84
N TYR A 160 -2.95 -19.07 4.07
CA TYR A 160 -2.48 -20.37 4.56
C TYR A 160 -2.82 -20.58 6.02
N CYS A 161 -3.00 -21.85 6.39
CA CYS A 161 -2.98 -22.32 7.77
C CYS A 161 -1.78 -23.26 7.96
N PHE A 162 -1.05 -23.13 9.06
CA PHE A 162 -0.01 -24.09 9.44
C PHE A 162 -0.49 -24.85 10.66
N ALA A 163 -0.70 -26.15 10.51
CA ALA A 163 -1.15 -27.05 11.56
C ALA A 163 -0.49 -28.42 11.35
N GLU A 164 -0.25 -29.14 12.45
CA GLU A 164 0.28 -30.52 12.38
C GLU A 164 1.63 -30.61 11.63
N GLY A 165 2.46 -29.57 11.74
CA GLY A 165 3.76 -29.47 11.07
C GLY A 165 3.70 -29.26 9.55
N ARG A 166 2.52 -28.99 8.99
CA ARG A 166 2.31 -28.82 7.54
C ARG A 166 1.61 -27.51 7.23
N ARG A 167 1.93 -26.95 6.06
CA ARG A 167 1.24 -25.81 5.46
C ARG A 167 0.05 -26.30 4.65
N HIS A 168 -1.10 -25.66 4.85
CA HIS A 168 -2.36 -25.94 4.18
C HIS A 168 -2.86 -24.67 3.49
N ASP A 169 -3.22 -24.77 2.21
CA ASP A 169 -3.67 -23.64 1.40
C ASP A 169 -5.10 -23.20 1.74
N ARG A 170 -5.91 -24.10 2.30
CA ARG A 170 -7.31 -23.84 2.65
C ARG A 170 -7.69 -24.60 3.90
N LEU A 171 -8.68 -24.07 4.61
CA LEU A 171 -9.38 -24.83 5.62
C LEU A 171 -10.17 -25.98 4.96
N PRO A 172 -10.15 -27.19 5.55
CA PRO A 172 -10.79 -28.37 4.98
C PRO A 172 -12.31 -28.26 5.07
N PRO A 173 -13.04 -28.33 3.94
CA PRO A 173 -14.50 -28.26 3.92
C PRO A 173 -15.16 -29.58 4.35
N ASP A 174 -14.43 -30.68 4.24
CA ASP A 174 -14.87 -32.04 4.59
C ASP A 174 -14.64 -32.36 6.08
N GLY A 175 -14.02 -31.45 6.83
CA GLY A 175 -13.70 -31.64 8.24
C GLY A 175 -12.51 -32.58 8.47
N SER A 176 -11.64 -32.78 7.48
CA SER A 176 -10.40 -33.54 7.65
C SER A 176 -9.40 -32.78 8.55
N GLY A 177 -8.70 -33.48 9.45
CA GLY A 177 -7.72 -32.89 10.36
C GLY A 177 -8.34 -32.18 11.57
N VAL A 178 -8.17 -32.77 12.76
CA VAL A 178 -8.79 -32.28 14.01
C VAL A 178 -8.36 -30.86 14.35
N ALA A 179 -7.06 -30.55 14.17
CA ALA A 179 -6.52 -29.23 14.45
C ALA A 179 -7.13 -28.14 13.55
N LEU A 180 -7.29 -28.42 12.25
CA LEU A 180 -7.82 -27.46 11.27
C LEU A 180 -9.31 -27.21 11.44
N VAL A 181 -10.09 -28.24 11.78
CA VAL A 181 -11.53 -28.11 12.10
C VAL A 181 -11.72 -27.17 13.29
N GLU A 182 -10.96 -27.40 14.35
CA GLU A 182 -11.04 -26.58 15.56
C GLU A 182 -10.51 -25.15 15.29
N ALA A 183 -9.47 -25.00 14.46
CA ALA A 183 -9.00 -23.70 14.02
C ALA A 183 -10.07 -22.93 13.22
N ALA A 184 -10.77 -23.59 12.30
CA ALA A 184 -11.86 -22.98 11.53
C ALA A 184 -13.00 -22.52 12.44
N ARG A 185 -13.39 -23.35 13.41
CA ARG A 185 -14.38 -22.98 14.45
C ARG A 185 -13.90 -21.77 15.26
N ALA A 186 -12.64 -21.77 15.69
CA ALA A 186 -12.05 -20.63 16.41
C ALA A 186 -12.09 -19.34 15.58
N MET A 187 -11.75 -19.42 14.28
CA MET A 187 -11.77 -18.29 13.35
C MET A 187 -13.19 -17.71 13.14
N ALA A 188 -14.21 -18.58 13.10
CA ALA A 188 -15.61 -18.17 12.99
C ALA A 188 -16.19 -17.61 14.30
N LEU A 189 -15.91 -18.27 15.43
CA LEU A 189 -16.57 -18.03 16.72
C LEU A 189 -15.87 -16.99 17.59
N SER A 190 -14.53 -17.00 17.63
CA SER A 190 -13.75 -15.97 18.32
C SER A 190 -13.60 -14.74 17.43
N ASN A 191 -14.73 -14.12 17.08
CA ASN A 191 -14.79 -13.08 16.07
C ASN A 191 -15.97 -12.12 16.34
N ASP A 192 -15.75 -10.81 16.24
CA ASP A 192 -16.78 -9.79 16.48
C ASP A 192 -17.42 -9.23 15.19
N VAL A 193 -17.12 -9.81 14.01
CA VAL A 193 -17.79 -9.46 12.74
C VAL A 193 -19.30 -9.62 12.87
N VAL A 194 -20.01 -8.56 12.52
CA VAL A 194 -21.48 -8.51 12.44
C VAL A 194 -21.91 -8.53 10.97
N THR A 195 -23.12 -8.99 10.70
CA THR A 195 -23.69 -8.90 9.35
C THR A 195 -24.66 -7.74 9.30
N ASP A 196 -24.33 -6.70 8.56
CA ASP A 196 -25.19 -5.54 8.32
C ASP A 196 -25.76 -5.61 6.90
N ASN A 197 -27.09 -5.63 6.75
CA ASN A 197 -27.79 -5.75 5.47
C ASN A 197 -27.29 -6.92 4.58
N GLY A 198 -26.94 -8.06 5.20
CA GLY A 198 -26.41 -9.23 4.49
C GLY A 198 -24.93 -9.14 4.11
N ARG A 199 -24.24 -8.04 4.45
CA ARG A 199 -22.80 -7.87 4.26
C ARG A 199 -22.05 -7.98 5.59
N PRO A 200 -21.03 -8.85 5.69
CA PRO A 200 -20.18 -8.90 6.88
C PRO A 200 -19.41 -7.57 7.05
N ALA A 201 -19.38 -7.06 8.28
CA ALA A 201 -18.71 -5.83 8.65
C ALA A 201 -17.96 -6.05 9.98
N GLY A 202 -16.69 -5.62 10.01
CA GLY A 202 -15.80 -5.75 11.16
C GLY A 202 -14.39 -5.29 10.81
N GLU A 203 -13.44 -5.44 11.73
CA GLU A 203 -12.05 -5.11 11.43
C GLU A 203 -11.48 -6.00 10.31
N PRO A 204 -10.60 -5.49 9.42
CA PRO A 204 -10.13 -6.23 8.26
C PRO A 204 -9.56 -7.62 8.59
N THR A 205 -8.82 -7.74 9.69
CA THR A 205 -8.25 -9.02 10.13
C THR A 205 -9.33 -9.99 10.63
N GLU A 206 -10.32 -9.51 11.36
CA GLU A 206 -11.43 -10.36 11.80
C GLU A 206 -12.30 -10.78 10.62
N LEU A 207 -12.56 -9.86 9.69
CA LEU A 207 -13.31 -10.13 8.47
C LEU A 207 -12.63 -11.22 7.63
N ALA A 208 -11.30 -11.15 7.46
CA ALA A 208 -10.54 -12.17 6.76
C ALA A 208 -10.70 -13.57 7.37
N LEU A 209 -10.61 -13.68 8.71
CA LEU A 209 -10.78 -14.95 9.41
C LEU A 209 -12.22 -15.47 9.29
N PHE A 210 -13.21 -14.57 9.41
CA PHE A 210 -14.62 -14.89 9.27
C PHE A 210 -14.95 -15.41 7.86
N GLU A 211 -14.45 -14.74 6.82
CA GLU A 211 -14.69 -15.13 5.44
C GLU A 211 -14.00 -16.44 5.08
N ALA A 212 -12.78 -16.65 5.55
CA ALA A 212 -12.06 -17.91 5.35
C ALA A 212 -12.80 -19.10 5.99
N ALA A 213 -13.28 -18.94 7.23
CA ALA A 213 -14.07 -19.97 7.90
C ALA A 213 -15.40 -20.23 7.18
N ARG A 214 -16.13 -19.16 6.79
CA ARG A 214 -17.38 -19.26 6.04
C ARG A 214 -17.19 -19.95 4.68
N ALA A 215 -16.12 -19.62 3.95
CA ALA A 215 -15.81 -20.23 2.65
C ALA A 215 -15.51 -21.74 2.76
N ALA A 216 -15.04 -22.20 3.92
CA ALA A 216 -14.84 -23.61 4.23
C ALA A 216 -16.07 -24.29 4.88
N GLY A 217 -17.23 -23.61 4.93
CA GLY A 217 -18.48 -24.18 5.44
C GLY A 217 -18.73 -23.98 6.95
N TYR A 218 -17.85 -23.26 7.64
CA TYR A 218 -17.98 -22.97 9.08
C TYR A 218 -18.76 -21.67 9.29
N ASP A 219 -20.08 -21.74 9.10
CA ASP A 219 -20.96 -20.59 9.30
C ASP A 219 -21.08 -20.22 10.78
N LYS A 220 -20.77 -18.96 11.11
CA LYS A 220 -20.80 -18.44 12.49
C LYS A 220 -22.18 -18.55 13.12
N ALA A 221 -23.26 -18.24 12.40
CA ALA A 221 -24.61 -18.26 12.95
C ALA A 221 -25.05 -19.69 13.27
N VAL A 222 -24.69 -20.65 12.41
CA VAL A 222 -24.94 -22.08 12.65
C VAL A 222 -24.12 -22.59 13.84
N LEU A 223 -22.82 -22.27 13.89
CA LEU A 223 -21.95 -22.67 15.00
C LEU A 223 -22.39 -22.07 16.33
N GLN A 224 -22.93 -20.85 16.35
CA GLN A 224 -23.44 -20.22 17.58
C GLN A 224 -24.69 -20.92 18.15
N GLN A 225 -25.44 -21.68 17.35
CA GLN A 225 -26.57 -22.47 17.86
C GLN A 225 -26.10 -23.68 18.67
N THR A 226 -24.96 -24.27 18.29
CA THR A 226 -24.39 -25.46 18.96
C THR A 226 -23.34 -25.10 20.01
N LEU A 227 -22.65 -23.98 19.83
CA LEU A 227 -21.61 -23.44 20.72
C LEU A 227 -21.93 -21.96 21.07
N PRO A 228 -22.99 -21.69 21.84
CA PRO A 228 -23.41 -20.32 22.12
C PRO A 228 -22.35 -19.59 22.97
N ARG A 229 -22.06 -18.34 22.60
CA ARG A 229 -21.07 -17.49 23.28
C ARG A 229 -21.61 -17.06 24.65
N LEU A 230 -20.89 -17.42 25.70
CA LEU A 230 -21.19 -17.07 27.09
C LEU A 230 -20.51 -15.78 27.53
N GLY A 231 -19.38 -15.44 26.93
CA GLY A 231 -18.64 -14.22 27.26
C GLY A 231 -17.38 -14.07 26.40
N ALA A 232 -16.66 -12.98 26.63
CA ALA A 232 -15.41 -12.71 25.93
C ALA A 232 -14.49 -11.77 26.70
N LEU A 233 -13.19 -11.96 26.44
CA LEU A 233 -12.15 -10.98 26.69
C LEU A 233 -11.84 -10.38 25.31
N ALA A 234 -12.26 -9.14 25.09
CA ALA A 234 -11.97 -8.41 23.85
C ALA A 234 -10.47 -8.34 23.59
N PHE A 235 -10.07 -8.02 22.35
CA PHE A 235 -8.66 -7.79 22.06
C PHE A 235 -8.11 -6.67 22.95
N ASP A 236 -6.93 -6.91 23.54
CA ASP A 236 -6.23 -5.98 24.40
C ASP A 236 -4.79 -5.84 23.92
N SER A 237 -4.28 -4.61 23.86
CA SER A 237 -2.96 -4.32 23.30
C SER A 237 -1.80 -4.79 24.20
N GLU A 238 -2.02 -4.95 25.50
CA GLU A 238 -1.02 -5.50 26.43
C GLU A 238 -0.95 -7.03 26.28
N ARG A 239 -2.12 -7.69 26.28
CA ARG A 239 -2.24 -9.15 26.10
C ARG A 239 -2.03 -9.62 24.66
N LYS A 240 -2.26 -8.74 23.69
CA LYS A 240 -2.18 -8.97 22.23
C LYS A 240 -3.03 -10.15 21.73
N ARG A 241 -4.16 -10.41 22.38
CA ARG A 241 -5.06 -11.52 22.04
C ARG A 241 -6.51 -11.26 22.46
N MET A 242 -7.42 -11.96 21.81
CA MET A 242 -8.85 -12.02 22.09
C MET A 242 -9.24 -13.44 22.47
N THR A 243 -10.17 -13.57 23.41
CA THR A 243 -10.69 -14.85 23.88
C THR A 243 -12.20 -14.83 23.92
N THR A 244 -12.87 -15.86 23.39
CA THR A 244 -14.32 -16.06 23.53
C THR A 244 -14.61 -17.38 24.21
N LEU A 245 -15.57 -17.37 25.14
CA LEU A 245 -16.04 -18.56 25.84
C LEU A 245 -17.38 -19.01 25.26
N HIS A 246 -17.49 -20.30 24.98
CA HIS A 246 -18.66 -20.95 24.42
C HIS A 246 -19.15 -22.08 25.33
N ARG A 247 -20.46 -22.32 25.36
CA ARG A 247 -21.03 -23.49 26.03
C ARG A 247 -20.86 -24.73 25.15
N HIS A 248 -20.38 -25.82 25.72
CA HIS A 248 -20.30 -27.12 25.05
C HIS A 248 -20.84 -28.21 26.01
N GLY A 249 -22.14 -28.46 25.94
CA GLY A 249 -22.84 -29.26 26.96
C GLY A 249 -22.74 -28.61 28.35
N ASP A 250 -22.30 -29.37 29.34
CA ASP A 250 -22.04 -28.89 30.71
C ASP A 250 -20.63 -28.31 30.89
N THR A 251 -19.80 -28.36 29.83
CA THR A 251 -18.43 -27.87 29.81
C THR A 251 -18.31 -26.51 29.11
N GLY A 252 -17.18 -25.83 29.30
CA GLY A 252 -16.82 -24.61 28.60
C GLY A 252 -15.78 -24.88 27.51
N LEU A 253 -15.89 -24.17 26.38
CA LEU A 253 -14.89 -24.17 25.32
C LEU A 253 -14.45 -22.74 25.05
N ALA A 254 -13.19 -22.43 25.35
CA ALA A 254 -12.60 -21.14 25.06
C ALA A 254 -11.81 -21.20 23.75
N TYR A 255 -12.03 -20.25 22.86
CA TYR A 255 -11.20 -20.02 21.67
C TYR A 255 -10.40 -18.75 21.86
N VAL A 256 -9.12 -18.80 21.48
CA VAL A 256 -8.17 -17.70 21.63
C VAL A 256 -7.53 -17.42 20.27
N LYS A 257 -7.46 -16.15 19.88
CA LYS A 257 -6.71 -15.69 18.70
C LYS A 257 -5.86 -14.47 19.04
N GLY A 258 -4.67 -14.36 18.46
CA GLY A 258 -3.81 -13.21 18.74
C GLY A 258 -2.43 -13.27 18.11
N ALA A 259 -1.55 -12.38 18.59
CA ALA A 259 -0.15 -12.38 18.22
C ALA A 259 0.49 -13.73 18.57
N ARG A 260 1.29 -14.26 17.65
CA ARG A 260 1.95 -15.57 17.77
C ARG A 260 2.66 -15.76 19.11
N GLU A 261 3.46 -14.79 19.56
CA GLU A 261 4.24 -14.91 20.80
C GLU A 261 3.31 -14.92 22.02
N ALA A 262 2.24 -14.13 21.99
CA ALA A 262 1.30 -13.98 23.09
C ALA A 262 0.37 -15.18 23.28
N VAL A 263 0.06 -15.91 22.20
CA VAL A 263 -0.78 -17.11 22.26
C VAL A 263 0.07 -18.37 22.49
N ILE A 264 1.16 -18.55 21.73
CA ILE A 264 2.07 -19.71 21.87
C ILE A 264 2.64 -19.75 23.29
N GLY A 265 2.99 -18.60 23.87
CA GLY A 265 3.48 -18.53 25.26
C GLY A 265 2.47 -18.95 26.34
N GLN A 266 1.19 -19.13 25.99
CA GLN A 266 0.15 -19.65 26.90
C GLN A 266 -0.23 -21.10 26.58
N CYS A 267 0.34 -21.70 25.53
CA CYS A 267 0.04 -23.07 25.12
C CYS A 267 0.93 -24.07 25.87
N SER A 268 0.33 -25.15 26.37
CA SER A 268 1.05 -26.28 26.98
C SER A 268 1.19 -27.48 26.04
N GLN A 269 0.33 -27.56 25.02
CA GLN A 269 0.23 -28.67 24.08
C GLN A 269 -0.24 -28.18 22.71
N ALA A 270 -0.08 -29.01 21.68
CA ALA A 270 -0.57 -28.77 20.32
C ALA A 270 -1.55 -29.86 19.90
N MET A 271 -2.58 -29.49 19.15
CA MET A 271 -3.50 -30.47 18.55
C MET A 271 -2.82 -31.17 17.38
N GLY A 272 -2.76 -32.51 17.43
CA GLY A 272 -2.32 -33.37 16.33
C GLY A 272 -3.41 -34.33 15.87
N GLU A 273 -3.09 -35.18 14.89
CA GLU A 273 -4.02 -36.16 14.28
C GLU A 273 -4.63 -37.12 15.32
N GLY A 274 -3.87 -37.47 16.37
CA GLY A 274 -4.29 -38.35 17.47
C GLY A 274 -4.82 -37.63 18.71
N GLY A 275 -5.01 -36.31 18.66
CA GLY A 275 -5.38 -35.47 19.80
C GLY A 275 -4.23 -34.60 20.32
N PRO A 276 -4.37 -34.00 21.52
CA PRO A 276 -3.35 -33.11 22.07
C PRO A 276 -2.03 -33.84 22.36
N GLY A 277 -0.92 -33.25 21.89
CA GLY A 277 0.44 -33.76 22.05
C GLY A 277 1.46 -32.65 22.40
N PRO A 278 2.75 -32.97 22.45
CA PRO A 278 3.79 -32.02 22.83
C PRO A 278 3.84 -30.82 21.87
N LEU A 279 4.02 -29.62 22.43
CA LEU A 279 4.16 -28.38 21.67
C LEU A 279 5.64 -28.18 21.25
N ASP A 280 5.92 -28.25 19.95
CA ASP A 280 7.23 -27.87 19.41
C ASP A 280 7.27 -26.37 19.09
N VAL A 281 7.71 -25.59 20.08
CA VAL A 281 7.80 -24.12 19.96
C VAL A 281 8.83 -23.70 18.91
N GLN A 282 9.91 -24.47 18.73
CA GLN A 282 10.96 -24.11 17.77
C GLN A 282 10.44 -24.27 16.34
N ALA A 283 9.81 -25.41 16.02
CA ALA A 283 9.21 -25.63 14.71
C ALA A 283 8.14 -24.58 14.36
N LEU A 284 7.34 -24.14 15.35
CA LEU A 284 6.38 -23.06 15.16
C LEU A 284 7.08 -21.72 14.89
N ASN A 285 8.12 -21.37 15.62
CA ASN A 285 8.86 -20.14 15.39
C ASN A 285 9.50 -20.12 13.98
N ASP A 286 10.09 -21.23 13.56
CA ASP A 286 10.68 -21.39 12.22
C ASP A 286 9.61 -21.22 11.13
N ALA A 287 8.43 -21.84 11.31
CA ALA A 287 7.30 -21.69 10.40
C ALA A 287 6.82 -20.23 10.32
N VAL A 288 6.78 -19.51 11.45
CA VAL A 288 6.39 -18.10 11.39
C VAL A 288 7.47 -17.23 10.74
N GLU A 289 8.74 -17.50 10.97
CA GLU A 289 9.83 -16.75 10.33
C GLU A 289 9.77 -16.94 8.81
N GLN A 290 9.55 -18.16 8.34
CA GLN A 290 9.33 -18.45 6.92
C GLN A 290 8.13 -17.66 6.36
N LEU A 291 6.95 -17.79 6.98
CA LEU A 291 5.74 -17.11 6.53
C LEU A 291 5.88 -15.57 6.56
N SER A 292 6.56 -15.04 7.57
CA SER A 292 6.83 -13.60 7.67
C SER A 292 7.79 -13.13 6.59
N GLY A 293 8.80 -13.93 6.25
CA GLY A 293 9.73 -13.67 5.14
C GLY A 293 9.07 -13.69 3.76
N GLU A 294 7.97 -14.44 3.62
CA GLU A 294 7.09 -14.44 2.45
C GLU A 294 6.07 -13.26 2.47
N GLY A 295 6.07 -12.44 3.52
CA GLY A 295 5.24 -11.22 3.61
C GLY A 295 3.89 -11.41 4.28
N TYR A 296 3.62 -12.59 4.85
CA TYR A 296 2.38 -12.85 5.57
C TYR A 296 2.41 -12.23 6.98
N ARG A 297 1.28 -11.68 7.40
CA ARG A 297 0.99 -11.40 8.80
C ARG A 297 0.50 -12.70 9.44
N VAL A 298 1.16 -13.17 10.48
CA VAL A 298 0.81 -14.46 11.10
C VAL A 298 0.14 -14.26 12.47
N LEU A 299 -1.01 -14.91 12.65
CA LEU A 299 -1.70 -15.03 13.94
C LEU A 299 -1.63 -16.47 14.42
N ALA A 300 -1.75 -16.68 15.73
CA ALA A 300 -1.94 -17.99 16.31
C ALA A 300 -3.38 -18.14 16.83
N VAL A 301 -3.94 -19.34 16.64
CA VAL A 301 -5.23 -19.74 17.19
C VAL A 301 -5.05 -20.94 18.11
N ALA A 302 -5.76 -20.92 19.23
CA ALA A 302 -5.70 -21.97 20.25
C ALA A 302 -7.07 -22.16 20.87
N LYS A 303 -7.25 -23.28 21.57
CA LYS A 303 -8.44 -23.55 22.37
C LYS A 303 -8.11 -23.98 23.79
N ARG A 304 -9.14 -23.95 24.64
CA ARG A 304 -9.11 -24.61 25.94
C ARG A 304 -10.48 -25.20 26.27
N GLU A 305 -10.47 -26.47 26.62
CA GLU A 305 -11.63 -27.15 27.17
C GLU A 305 -11.63 -27.01 28.69
N LEU A 306 -12.78 -26.65 29.26
CA LEU A 306 -12.96 -26.34 30.66
C LEU A 306 -14.04 -27.27 31.22
N ALA A 307 -13.71 -28.03 32.27
CA ALA A 307 -14.64 -28.97 32.88
C ALA A 307 -15.93 -28.30 33.42
N ALA A 308 -15.86 -27.02 33.79
CA ALA A 308 -16.98 -26.20 34.18
C ALA A 308 -16.79 -24.76 33.67
N ILE A 309 -17.89 -24.02 33.54
CA ILE A 309 -17.87 -22.60 33.15
C ILE A 309 -17.26 -21.79 34.31
N PRO A 310 -16.12 -21.10 34.12
CA PRO A 310 -15.47 -20.38 35.20
C PRO A 310 -16.20 -19.07 35.52
N GLU A 311 -16.31 -18.76 36.82
CA GLU A 311 -16.73 -17.47 37.33
C GLU A 311 -15.68 -16.97 38.34
N PRO A 312 -15.03 -15.80 38.12
CA PRO A 312 -15.21 -14.85 37.03
C PRO A 312 -14.48 -15.22 35.73
N LEU A 313 -14.95 -14.63 34.62
CA LEU A 313 -14.27 -14.67 33.31
C LEU A 313 -13.07 -13.72 33.32
N THR A 314 -11.87 -14.27 33.46
CA THR A 314 -10.62 -13.51 33.58
C THR A 314 -9.52 -14.12 32.71
N PRO A 315 -8.47 -13.36 32.35
CA PRO A 315 -7.32 -13.91 31.64
C PRO A 315 -6.72 -15.12 32.36
N THR A 316 -6.63 -15.08 33.69
CA THR A 316 -6.09 -16.17 34.51
C THR A 316 -6.95 -17.44 34.50
N THR A 317 -8.26 -17.31 34.29
CA THR A 317 -9.16 -18.47 34.24
C THR A 317 -9.26 -19.07 32.83
N LEU A 318 -9.12 -18.26 31.78
CA LEU A 318 -9.34 -18.69 30.39
C LEU A 318 -8.04 -18.88 29.57
N GLU A 319 -7.03 -18.03 29.76
CA GLU A 319 -5.89 -17.86 28.84
C GLU A 319 -4.60 -18.54 29.32
N ARG A 320 -4.70 -19.73 29.91
CA ARG A 320 -3.55 -20.55 30.35
C ARG A 320 -3.74 -21.99 29.93
N GLU A 321 -2.65 -22.75 29.83
CA GLU A 321 -2.69 -24.19 29.47
C GLU A 321 -3.49 -24.42 28.17
N LEU A 322 -3.30 -23.54 27.19
CA LEU A 322 -4.01 -23.60 25.93
C LEU A 322 -3.49 -24.78 25.09
N THR A 323 -4.38 -25.30 24.25
CA THR A 323 -4.04 -26.25 23.19
C THR A 323 -3.91 -25.47 21.89
N PHE A 324 -2.68 -25.38 21.37
CA PHE A 324 -2.40 -24.75 20.09
C PHE A 324 -3.13 -25.50 18.96
N LEU A 325 -3.74 -24.75 18.04
CA LEU A 325 -4.48 -25.32 16.90
C LEU A 325 -3.76 -25.07 15.58
N ALA A 326 -3.49 -23.81 15.25
CA ALA A 326 -2.86 -23.45 13.99
C ALA A 326 -2.21 -22.06 14.04
N LEU A 327 -1.26 -21.84 13.14
CA LEU A 327 -0.91 -20.50 12.67
C LEU A 327 -1.80 -20.16 11.49
N VAL A 328 -2.26 -18.92 11.41
CA VAL A 328 -3.05 -18.40 10.30
C VAL A 328 -2.25 -17.29 9.64
N ALA A 329 -1.90 -17.49 8.37
CA ALA A 329 -1.15 -16.55 7.55
C ALA A 329 -2.12 -15.67 6.76
N LEU A 330 -2.08 -14.37 7.02
CA LEU A 330 -2.92 -13.36 6.38
C LEU A 330 -2.09 -12.45 5.49
N ILE A 331 -2.70 -11.96 4.41
CA ILE A 331 -2.08 -10.99 3.52
C ILE A 331 -3.15 -10.03 2.98
N ASP A 332 -2.73 -8.80 2.68
CA ASP A 332 -3.48 -7.94 1.76
C ASP A 332 -3.05 -8.30 0.34
N PRO A 333 -3.84 -9.09 -0.40
CA PRO A 333 -3.41 -9.73 -1.62
C PRO A 333 -3.20 -8.68 -2.73
N PRO A 334 -2.18 -8.87 -3.57
CA PRO A 334 -2.03 -8.04 -4.76
C PRO A 334 -3.25 -8.16 -5.69
N ARG A 335 -3.55 -7.09 -6.42
CA ARG A 335 -4.59 -7.14 -7.46
C ARG A 335 -4.16 -8.11 -8.57
N PRO A 336 -5.10 -8.90 -9.15
CA PRO A 336 -4.75 -9.93 -10.14
C PRO A 336 -4.10 -9.37 -11.41
N GLU A 337 -4.41 -8.12 -11.77
CA GLU A 337 -3.84 -7.43 -12.93
C GLU A 337 -2.43 -6.88 -12.70
N VAL A 338 -1.99 -6.70 -11.45
CA VAL A 338 -0.74 -6.01 -11.11
C VAL A 338 0.51 -6.76 -11.58
N PRO A 339 0.64 -8.10 -11.42
CA PRO A 339 1.81 -8.81 -11.92
C PRO A 339 2.05 -8.59 -13.42
N GLN A 340 1.00 -8.65 -14.25
CA GLN A 340 1.11 -8.39 -15.67
C GLN A 340 1.45 -6.92 -15.95
N ALA A 341 0.82 -5.97 -15.24
CA ALA A 341 1.12 -4.56 -15.41
C ALA A 341 2.58 -4.21 -15.07
N VAL A 342 3.15 -4.83 -14.03
CA VAL A 342 4.57 -4.67 -13.70
C VAL A 342 5.46 -5.25 -14.80
N ALA A 343 5.13 -6.44 -15.32
CA ALA A 343 5.87 -7.06 -16.42
C ALA A 343 5.84 -6.19 -17.69
N ASP A 344 4.68 -5.64 -18.04
CA ASP A 344 4.51 -4.73 -19.19
C ASP A 344 5.33 -3.44 -19.01
N CYS A 345 5.38 -2.89 -17.79
CA CYS A 345 6.22 -1.72 -17.47
C CYS A 345 7.70 -2.04 -17.69
N VAL A 346 8.18 -3.15 -17.14
CA VAL A 346 9.59 -3.57 -17.28
C VAL A 346 9.92 -3.82 -18.76
N ALA A 347 9.04 -4.48 -19.51
CA ALA A 347 9.21 -4.71 -20.94
C ALA A 347 9.26 -3.41 -21.76
N ALA A 348 8.53 -2.37 -21.33
CA ALA A 348 8.56 -1.04 -21.92
C ALA A 348 9.79 -0.19 -21.50
N GLY A 349 10.68 -0.71 -20.66
CA GLY A 349 11.84 0.03 -20.12
C GLY A 349 11.48 1.01 -19.00
N ILE A 350 10.29 0.86 -18.40
CA ILE A 350 9.83 1.66 -17.27
C ILE A 350 10.25 0.95 -15.98
N THR A 351 10.84 1.70 -15.04
CA THR A 351 11.28 1.18 -13.75
C THR A 351 10.17 1.31 -12.70
N PRO A 352 9.58 0.20 -12.24
CA PRO A 352 8.63 0.21 -11.12
C PRO A 352 9.38 0.42 -9.79
N VAL A 353 8.82 1.25 -8.91
CA VAL A 353 9.35 1.53 -7.58
C VAL A 353 8.20 1.51 -6.57
N MET A 354 8.27 0.66 -5.56
CA MET A 354 7.29 0.62 -4.49
C MET A 354 7.65 1.64 -3.40
N VAL A 355 6.69 2.46 -2.98
CA VAL A 355 6.86 3.51 -1.96
C VAL A 355 5.73 3.42 -0.94
N THR A 356 5.99 2.81 0.23
CA THR A 356 4.95 2.42 1.19
C THR A 356 5.26 2.80 2.64
N GLY A 357 4.20 3.04 3.42
CA GLY A 357 4.28 3.22 4.87
C GLY A 357 4.47 1.91 5.65
N ASP A 358 4.40 0.76 4.99
CA ASP A 358 4.46 -0.55 5.63
C ASP A 358 5.86 -0.92 6.15
N HIS A 359 5.91 -1.99 6.95
CA HIS A 359 7.15 -2.54 7.48
C HIS A 359 8.09 -3.05 6.35
N PRO A 360 9.42 -2.88 6.46
CA PRO A 360 10.36 -3.23 5.39
C PRO A 360 10.29 -4.70 4.93
N GLY A 361 10.16 -5.64 5.87
CA GLY A 361 10.06 -7.07 5.54
C GLY A 361 8.85 -7.40 4.66
N THR A 362 7.67 -6.88 5.02
CA THR A 362 6.44 -7.07 4.24
C THR A 362 6.53 -6.38 2.89
N ALA A 363 7.05 -5.15 2.84
CA ALA A 363 7.21 -4.42 1.58
C ALA A 363 8.15 -5.16 0.61
N ALA A 364 9.28 -5.67 1.10
CA ALA A 364 10.23 -6.44 0.31
C ALA A 364 9.62 -7.75 -0.22
N ALA A 365 8.85 -8.47 0.61
CA ALA A 365 8.19 -9.70 0.20
C ALA A 365 7.13 -9.46 -0.90
N ILE A 366 6.28 -8.44 -0.75
CA ILE A 366 5.30 -8.08 -1.79
C ILE A 366 6.01 -7.63 -3.07
N ALA A 367 7.07 -6.83 -2.96
CA ALA A 367 7.81 -6.36 -4.12
C ALA A 367 8.48 -7.52 -4.89
N ARG A 368 9.02 -8.52 -4.20
CA ARG A 368 9.53 -9.76 -4.82
C ARG A 368 8.42 -10.56 -5.49
N ARG A 369 7.27 -10.74 -4.82
CA ARG A 369 6.11 -11.45 -5.38
C ARG A 369 5.58 -10.80 -6.66
N LEU A 370 5.71 -9.47 -6.76
CA LEU A 370 5.30 -8.68 -7.92
C LEU A 370 6.41 -8.45 -8.96
N ALA A 371 7.59 -9.04 -8.76
CA ALA A 371 8.77 -8.81 -9.61
C ALA A 371 9.17 -7.32 -9.75
N ILE A 372 8.86 -6.49 -8.74
CA ILE A 372 9.30 -5.09 -8.65
C ILE A 372 10.75 -5.00 -8.19
N CYS A 373 11.18 -5.94 -7.33
CA CYS A 373 12.57 -6.05 -6.90
C CYS A 373 13.10 -7.48 -6.96
N ASP A 374 14.38 -7.63 -7.29
CA ASP A 374 15.15 -8.86 -7.07
C ASP A 374 15.93 -8.80 -5.74
N ASP A 375 16.59 -9.90 -5.34
CA ASP A 375 17.39 -9.94 -4.12
C ASP A 375 18.67 -9.06 -4.19
N ARG A 376 18.98 -8.45 -5.35
CA ARG A 376 20.13 -7.56 -5.55
C ARG A 376 19.77 -6.08 -5.38
N GLN A 377 18.49 -5.73 -5.44
CA GLN A 377 18.02 -4.36 -5.36
C GLN A 377 17.71 -3.94 -3.91
N ALA A 378 18.06 -2.70 -3.57
CA ALA A 378 18.01 -2.25 -2.18
C ALA A 378 16.59 -1.89 -1.73
N VAL A 379 16.22 -2.36 -0.54
CA VAL A 379 15.12 -1.83 0.28
C VAL A 379 15.68 -0.70 1.13
N MET A 380 15.02 0.45 1.14
CA MET A 380 15.39 1.58 1.99
C MET A 380 14.25 1.98 2.92
N THR A 381 14.58 2.26 4.17
CA THR A 381 13.60 2.76 5.14
C THR A 381 13.53 4.29 5.12
N GLY A 382 12.41 4.86 5.55
CA GLY A 382 12.30 6.32 5.74
C GLY A 382 13.37 6.87 6.70
N ALA A 383 13.71 6.14 7.76
CA ALA A 383 14.79 6.54 8.67
C ALA A 383 16.16 6.57 7.96
N GLY A 384 16.47 5.56 7.14
CA GLY A 384 17.71 5.52 6.36
C GLY A 384 17.76 6.63 5.30
N LEU A 385 16.63 6.97 4.70
CA LEU A 385 16.52 8.09 3.77
C LEU A 385 16.84 9.43 4.45
N GLU A 386 16.37 9.65 5.69
CA GLU A 386 16.61 10.90 6.43
C GLU A 386 18.08 11.15 6.74
N GLN A 387 18.88 10.09 6.87
CA GLN A 387 20.32 10.16 7.15
C GLN A 387 21.16 10.58 5.94
N LEU A 388 20.62 10.47 4.72
CA LEU A 388 21.35 10.81 3.49
C LEU A 388 21.18 12.30 3.17
N SER A 389 22.26 12.93 2.70
CA SER A 389 22.18 14.26 2.07
C SER A 389 21.43 14.19 0.74
N GLU A 390 21.05 15.35 0.18
CA GLU A 390 20.39 15.39 -1.14
C GLU A 390 21.26 14.78 -2.25
N ASP A 391 22.55 15.11 -2.28
CA ASP A 391 23.47 14.63 -3.31
C ASP A 391 23.76 13.13 -3.18
N ALA A 392 23.99 12.65 -1.95
CA ALA A 392 24.20 11.23 -1.69
C ALA A 392 22.96 10.41 -2.03
N PHE A 393 21.76 10.96 -1.78
CA PHE A 393 20.52 10.30 -2.15
C PHE A 393 20.30 10.30 -3.67
N ALA A 394 20.59 11.40 -4.37
CA ALA A 394 20.47 11.47 -5.83
C ALA A 394 21.36 10.43 -6.55
N GLN A 395 22.53 10.11 -6.01
CA GLN A 395 23.40 9.06 -6.56
C GLN A 395 22.85 7.65 -6.35
N ARG A 396 22.07 7.41 -5.30
CA ARG A 396 21.55 6.09 -4.93
C ARG A 396 20.13 5.82 -5.42
N VAL A 397 19.34 6.87 -5.65
CA VAL A 397 17.89 6.75 -5.93
C VAL A 397 17.58 5.78 -7.09
N GLY A 398 18.45 5.73 -8.12
CA GLY A 398 18.27 4.84 -9.26
C GLY A 398 18.47 3.34 -8.98
N SER A 399 19.12 2.96 -7.87
CA SER A 399 19.39 1.56 -7.51
C SER A 399 18.38 0.98 -6.49
N ILE A 400 17.47 1.81 -5.98
CA ILE A 400 16.50 1.42 -4.95
C ILE A 400 15.16 1.12 -5.64
N ARG A 401 14.47 0.08 -5.17
CA ARG A 401 13.17 -0.33 -5.72
C ARG A 401 12.05 -0.34 -4.70
N VAL A 402 12.39 -0.41 -3.42
CA VAL A 402 11.40 -0.45 -2.34
C VAL A 402 11.78 0.59 -1.28
N TYR A 403 10.86 1.49 -1.01
CA TYR A 403 10.92 2.44 0.09
C TYR A 403 9.85 2.09 1.12
N ALA A 404 10.25 1.75 2.34
CA ALA A 404 9.37 1.31 3.42
C ALA A 404 9.35 2.31 4.58
N ARG A 405 8.27 2.32 5.38
CA ARG A 405 8.08 3.27 6.49
C ARG A 405 8.30 4.74 6.09
N VAL A 406 7.87 5.13 4.89
CA VAL A 406 8.07 6.50 4.38
C VAL A 406 6.88 7.42 4.67
N SER A 407 7.21 8.67 5.00
CA SER A 407 6.22 9.76 5.17
C SER A 407 5.85 10.43 3.84
N PRO A 408 4.72 11.16 3.74
CA PRO A 408 4.35 11.90 2.52
C PRO A 408 5.47 12.83 2.01
N ARG A 409 6.14 13.56 2.93
CA ARG A 409 7.28 14.42 2.59
C ARG A 409 8.44 13.64 1.96
N GLN A 410 8.68 12.42 2.45
CA GLN A 410 9.72 11.54 1.91
C GLN A 410 9.33 10.98 0.54
N LYS A 411 8.04 10.68 0.29
CA LYS A 411 7.55 10.31 -1.06
C LYS A 411 7.90 11.39 -2.08
N LEU A 412 7.59 12.64 -1.76
CA LEU A 412 7.94 13.79 -2.60
C LEU A 412 9.45 13.95 -2.80
N ARG A 413 10.25 13.72 -1.75
CA ARG A 413 11.71 13.74 -1.83
C ARG A 413 12.25 12.68 -2.81
N ILE A 414 11.68 11.48 -2.82
CA ILE A 414 12.05 10.40 -3.76
C ILE A 414 11.77 10.84 -5.19
N ILE A 415 10.56 11.36 -5.45
CA ILE A 415 10.16 11.84 -6.79
C ILE A 415 11.09 12.95 -7.27
N LYS A 416 11.40 13.94 -6.42
CA LYS A 416 12.30 15.05 -6.76
C LYS A 416 13.74 14.60 -7.03
N ALA A 417 14.23 13.59 -6.32
CA ALA A 417 15.56 13.03 -6.57
C ALA A 417 15.63 12.34 -7.94
N LEU A 418 14.62 11.55 -8.31
CA LEU A 418 14.51 10.97 -9.65
C LEU A 418 14.41 12.04 -10.74
N GLN A 419 13.56 13.06 -10.55
CA GLN A 419 13.43 14.17 -11.49
C GLN A 419 14.73 14.97 -11.66
N ARG A 420 15.51 15.15 -10.59
CA ARG A 420 16.85 15.77 -10.65
C ARG A 420 17.84 14.97 -11.50
N ASN A 421 17.68 13.64 -11.55
CA ASN A 421 18.45 12.77 -12.43
C ASN A 421 17.94 12.78 -13.89
N GLY A 422 16.96 13.63 -14.22
CA GLY A 422 16.40 13.75 -15.56
C GLY A 422 15.30 12.75 -15.88
N GLU A 423 14.83 11.99 -14.88
CA GLU A 423 13.80 10.97 -15.06
C GLU A 423 12.39 11.60 -15.09
N PHE A 424 11.53 11.02 -15.92
CA PHE A 424 10.09 11.33 -15.95
C PHE A 424 9.35 10.34 -15.07
N VAL A 425 8.90 10.83 -13.91
CA VAL A 425 8.29 10.01 -12.86
C VAL A 425 6.78 10.16 -12.88
N ALA A 426 6.07 9.03 -12.92
CA ALA A 426 4.65 8.96 -12.57
C ALA A 426 4.49 8.41 -11.15
N MET A 427 3.47 8.88 -10.43
CA MET A 427 3.09 8.33 -9.13
C MET A 427 1.67 7.77 -9.17
N THR A 428 1.48 6.57 -8.62
CA THR A 428 0.17 5.95 -8.42
C THR A 428 -0.08 5.74 -6.93
N GLY A 429 -1.26 6.15 -6.46
CA GLY A 429 -1.64 6.09 -5.05
C GLY A 429 -3.14 6.30 -4.88
N ASP A 430 -3.70 5.82 -3.77
CA ASP A 430 -5.13 5.95 -3.42
C ASP A 430 -5.37 6.81 -2.17
N GLY A 431 -4.32 7.04 -1.36
CA GLY A 431 -4.41 7.68 -0.06
C GLY A 431 -4.08 9.17 -0.05
N VAL A 432 -4.46 9.85 1.05
CA VAL A 432 -4.14 11.28 1.27
C VAL A 432 -2.62 11.50 1.41
N ASN A 433 -1.89 10.48 1.84
CA ASN A 433 -0.44 10.45 1.93
C ASN A 433 0.27 10.48 0.56
N ASP A 434 -0.45 10.20 -0.53
CA ASP A 434 0.06 10.21 -1.91
C ASP A 434 -0.24 11.51 -2.65
N ALA A 435 -0.98 12.42 -2.02
CA ALA A 435 -1.39 13.66 -2.67
C ALA A 435 -0.20 14.61 -2.99
N PRO A 436 0.74 14.87 -2.06
CA PRO A 436 1.95 15.66 -2.34
C PRO A 436 2.90 14.91 -3.27
#